data_AF-A0AAU2HFI6-F1
#
_entry.id   AF-A0AAU2HFI6-F1
#
_cell.length_a   1.000
_cell.length_b   1.000
_cell.length_c   1.000
_cell.angle_alpha   90.00
_cell.angle_beta   90.00
_cell.angle_gamma   90.00
#
_symmetry.space_group_name_H-M   'P 1'
#
loop_
_entity.id
_entity.type
_entity.pdbx_description
1 polymer ?
#
loop_
_entity_poly.entity_id
_entity_poly.type
_entity_poly.pdbx_seq_one_letter_code
_entity_poly.pdbx_strand_id
1 'polypeptide(L)' 'MDLRQLTYLTVIAEEENRGRAAQRLYVSQPALSYALKSL' A
#
# COMPACT_ATOMS: atom_id res chain seq x y z
N MET A 1 4.85 10.97 -7.64
CA MET A 1 4.27 9.62 -7.74
C MET A 1 5.25 8.69 -8.44
N ASP A 2 5.51 7.51 -7.87
CA ASP A 2 6.31 6.43 -8.48
C ASP A 2 5.46 5.17 -8.76
N LEU A 3 6.00 4.20 -9.52
CA LEU A 3 5.29 2.96 -9.87
C LEU A 3 4.94 2.11 -8.65
N ARG A 4 5.75 2.19 -7.59
CA ARG A 4 5.52 1.45 -6.35
C ARG A 4 4.30 2.00 -5.61
N GLN A 5 4.12 3.32 -5.58
CA GLN A 5 2.95 3.98 -5.02
C GLN A 5 1.68 3.63 -5.78
N LEU A 6 1.74 3.54 -7.11
CA LEU A 6 0.62 3.08 -7.93
C LEU A 6 0.27 1.60 -7.63
N THR A 7 1.27 0.74 -7.51
CA THR A 7 1.08 -0.68 -7.12
C THR A 7 0.44 -0.79 -5.73
N TYR A 8 0.85 0.05 -4.80
CA TYR A 8 0.28 0.08 -3.46
C TYR A 8 -1.19 0.52 -3.49
N LEU A 9 -1.54 1.51 -4.32
CA LEU A 9 -2.92 1.94 -4.51
C LEU A 9 -3.80 0.84 -5.11
N THR A 10 -3.33 0.13 -6.14
CA THR A 10 -4.11 -0.96 -6.77
C THR A 10 -4.35 -2.10 -5.78
N VAL A 11 -3.32 -2.51 -5.03
CA VAL A 11 -3.48 -3.59 -4.03
C VAL A 11 -4.38 -3.16 -2.87
N ILE A 12 -4.31 -1.90 -2.42
CA ILE A 12 -5.25 -1.39 -1.39
C ILE A 12 -6.70 -1.42 -1.89
N ALA A 13 -6.92 -1.06 -3.16
CA ALA A 13 -8.25 -1.09 -3.76
C ALA A 13 -8.79 -2.52 -3.90
N GLU A 14 -7.95 -3.49 -4.28
CA GLU A 14 -8.33 -4.90 -4.38
C GLU A 14 -8.63 -5.54 -3.02
N GLU A 15 -7.84 -5.21 -2.00
CA GLU A 15 -7.95 -5.84 -0.69
C GLU A 15 -9.01 -5.19 0.21
N GLU A 16 -9.53 -4.00 -0.13
CA GLU A 16 -10.46 -3.17 0.67
C GLU A 16 -10.05 -2.98 2.15
N ASN A 17 -8.78 -3.30 2.47
CA ASN A 17 -8.26 -3.33 3.83
C ASN A 17 -6.74 -3.12 3.78
N ARG A 18 -6.27 -2.06 4.44
CA ARG A 18 -4.85 -1.69 4.45
C ARG A 18 -3.95 -2.72 5.13
N GLY A 19 -4.46 -3.45 6.11
CA GLY A 19 -3.72 -4.54 6.78
C GLY A 19 -3.51 -5.73 5.84
N ARG A 20 -4.57 -6.16 5.14
CA ARG A 20 -4.48 -7.21 4.11
C ARG A 20 -3.58 -6.81 2.96
N ALA A 21 -3.68 -5.57 2.48
CA ALA A 21 -2.79 -5.03 1.46
C ALA A 21 -1.32 -5.05 1.90
N ALA A 22 -1.02 -4.63 3.13
CA ALA A 22 0.33 -4.69 3.67
C ALA A 22 0.86 -6.12 3.76
N GLN A 23 0.03 -7.07 4.20
CA GLN A 23 0.36 -8.50 4.24
C GLN A 23 0.66 -9.04 2.83
N ARG A 24 -0.17 -8.72 1.83
CA ARG A 24 0.01 -9.14 0.43
C ARG A 24 1.26 -8.53 -0.22
N LEU A 25 1.63 -7.32 0.20
CA LEU A 25 2.83 -6.62 -0.25
C LEU A 25 4.09 -6.97 0.56
N TYR A 26 3.98 -7.88 1.54
CA TYR A 26 5.07 -8.26 2.45
C TYR A 26 5.75 -7.07 3.15
N VAL A 27 4.97 -6.06 3.54
CA VAL A 27 5.43 -4.88 4.29
C VAL A 27 4.59 -4.68 5.55
N SER A 28 5.08 -3.86 6.48
CA SER A 28 4.26 -3.42 7.60
C SER A 28 3.21 -2.39 7.14
N GLN A 29 2.04 -2.41 7.77
CA GLN A 29 0.98 -1.43 7.49
C GLN A 29 1.42 0.04 7.75
N PRO A 30 2.27 0.35 8.75
CA PRO A 30 2.88 1.67 8.89
C PRO A 30 3.80 2.05 7.72
N ALA A 31 4.64 1.12 7.23
CA ALA A 31 5.52 1.39 6.09
C ALA A 31 4.73 1.65 4.81
N LEU A 32 3.66 0.88 4.57
CA LEU A 32 2.71 1.12 3.47
C LEU A 32 2.10 2.52 3.54
N SER A 33 1.66 2.93 4.74
CA SER A 33 1.05 4.25 4.96
C SER A 33 2.05 5.39 4.76
N TYR A 34 3.29 5.22 5.22
CA TYR A 34 4.36 6.20 5.03
C TYR A 34 4.74 6.37 3.56
N ALA A 35 4.79 5.28 2.80
CA ALA A 35 5.09 5.31 1.37
C ALA A 35 4.05 6.08 0.55
N LEU A 36 2.82 6.21 1.04
CA LEU A 36 1.73 6.94 0.41
C LEU A 36 1.50 8.35 1.01
N LYS A 37 2.32 8.80 1.97
CA LYS A 37 2.07 10.05 2.70
C LYS A 37 2.23 11.31 1.83
N SER A 38 3.03 11.25 0.77
CA SER A 38 3.36 12.38 -0.12
C SER A 38 2.54 12.39 -1.41
N LEU A 39 1.34 11.82 -1.37
CA LEU A 39 0.49 11.51 -2.51
C LEU A 39 -0.85 12.19 -2.29
#